data_AF-A0AAE9MVM9-F1
#
_entry.id   AF-A0AAE9MVM9-F1
#
_cell.length_a   1.000
_cell.length_b   1.000
_cell.length_c   1.000
_cell.angle_alpha   90.00
_cell.angle_beta   90.00
_cell.angle_gamma   90.00
#
_symmetry.space_group_name_H-M   'P 1'
#
loop_
_entity.id
_entity.type
_entity.pdbx_description
1 polymer ?
#
loop_
_entity_poly.entity_id
_entity_poly.type
_entity_poly.pdbx_seq_one_letter_code
_entity_poly.pdbx_strand_id
1 'polypeptide(L)'
;MVKRFEDLTLQDDFMFCKVMQNSDLCKRLIDMILSDKIGKIAYISVQHSINTYEQAKSVRFDVLVQTENGKFYDVEMQVSNEKNIPKRMRFYQAAIDISFLDKGNFYNDLNDSFIIFICTFDAIWKNKPIYTFENICIEDKNISLQDGTKKVIINSEAFKSTEDKDLKEFLEYLKTGKAKSEFTRRIEEMIQTVKQNEQARQEYRLMSTFEMDARYKGIYETKRETAKILKQLGDSIQKIMQVTGLPKEEIEKL
;
A
#
# COMPACT_ATOMS: atom_id res chain seq x y z
N MET A 1 -3.18 -18.40 2.18
CA MET A 1 -4.07 -18.79 3.29
C MET A 1 -4.23 -17.55 4.13
N VAL A 2 -5.44 -17.17 4.55
CA VAL A 2 -5.61 -15.99 5.41
C VAL A 2 -4.93 -16.25 6.74
N LYS A 3 -4.14 -15.30 7.20
CA LYS A 3 -3.38 -15.36 8.45
C LYS A 3 -4.33 -15.27 9.65
N ARG A 4 -4.04 -15.95 10.76
CA ARG A 4 -4.86 -15.79 11.97
C ARG A 4 -4.63 -14.40 12.55
N PHE A 5 -5.66 -13.82 13.16
CA PHE A 5 -5.59 -12.48 13.76
C PHE A 5 -4.44 -12.34 14.76
N GLU A 6 -4.18 -13.37 15.57
CA GLU A 6 -3.09 -13.39 16.55
C GLU A 6 -1.70 -13.35 15.92
N ASP A 7 -1.57 -13.85 14.71
CA ASP A 7 -0.28 -13.93 14.02
C ASP A 7 0.03 -12.61 13.28
N LEU A 8 -0.94 -11.69 13.16
CA LEU A 8 -0.76 -10.43 12.45
C LEU A 8 0.40 -9.62 13.04
N THR A 9 1.21 -9.05 12.16
CA THR A 9 2.34 -8.16 12.45
C THR A 9 2.13 -6.82 11.75
N LEU A 10 2.99 -5.84 12.00
CA LEU A 10 2.89 -4.53 11.33
C LEU A 10 2.90 -4.62 9.79
N GLN A 11 3.46 -5.67 9.21
CA GLN A 11 3.52 -5.84 7.75
C GLN A 11 2.16 -6.18 7.13
N ASP A 12 1.20 -6.67 7.92
CA ASP A 12 -0.12 -7.03 7.41
C ASP A 12 -0.99 -5.76 7.31
N ASP A 13 -1.57 -5.50 6.13
CA ASP A 13 -2.31 -4.28 5.79
C ASP A 13 -3.29 -3.82 6.88
N PHE A 14 -4.09 -4.75 7.41
CA PHE A 14 -5.05 -4.47 8.49
C PHE A 14 -4.37 -3.93 9.75
N MET A 15 -3.28 -4.57 10.17
CA MET A 15 -2.56 -4.19 11.38
C MET A 15 -1.82 -2.87 11.17
N PHE A 16 -1.21 -2.68 10.01
CA PHE A 16 -0.60 -1.41 9.63
C PHE A 16 -1.60 -0.25 9.74
N CYS A 17 -2.77 -0.39 9.10
CA CYS A 17 -3.84 0.59 9.17
C CYS A 17 -4.24 0.90 10.62
N LYS A 18 -4.52 -0.13 11.43
CA LYS A 18 -4.93 0.06 12.83
C LYS A 18 -3.88 0.75 13.69
N VAL A 19 -2.60 0.38 13.53
CA VAL A 19 -1.51 1.03 14.29
C VAL A 19 -1.35 2.49 13.85
N MET A 20 -1.45 2.77 12.55
CA MET A 20 -1.26 4.12 12.00
C MET A 20 -2.46 5.06 12.22
N GLN A 21 -3.59 4.57 12.74
CA GLN A 21 -4.65 5.43 13.29
C GLN A 21 -4.15 6.24 14.50
N ASN A 22 -3.10 5.77 15.19
CA ASN A 22 -2.45 6.55 16.23
C ASN A 22 -1.62 7.68 15.58
N SER A 23 -2.07 8.92 15.74
CA SER A 23 -1.47 10.10 15.10
C SER A 23 -0.01 10.31 15.48
N ASP A 24 0.39 10.02 16.72
CA ASP A 24 1.76 10.20 17.16
C ASP A 24 2.71 9.20 16.50
N LEU A 25 2.28 7.94 16.39
CA LEU A 25 3.05 6.90 15.70
C LEU A 25 3.15 7.17 14.21
N CYS A 26 2.03 7.52 13.56
CA CYS A 26 1.98 7.85 12.15
C CYS A 26 2.86 9.06 11.83
N LYS A 27 2.72 10.15 12.60
CA LYS A 27 3.56 11.35 12.45
C LYS A 27 5.03 11.01 12.60
N ARG A 28 5.41 10.27 13.64
CA ARG A 28 6.81 9.93 13.89
C ARG A 28 7.39 9.05 12.79
N LEU A 29 6.60 8.15 12.21
CA LEU A 29 7.00 7.36 11.06
C LEU A 29 7.33 8.25 9.85
N ILE A 30 6.43 9.18 9.52
CA ILE A 30 6.61 10.06 8.36
C ILE A 30 7.80 11.01 8.58
N ASP A 31 7.91 11.61 9.77
CA ASP A 31 9.05 12.47 10.14
C ASP A 31 10.38 11.73 9.95
N MET A 32 10.45 10.48 10.39
CA MET A 32 11.64 9.62 10.30
C MET A 32 12.00 9.30 8.84
N ILE A 33 11.00 8.97 8.02
CA ILE A 33 11.18 8.62 6.61
C ILE A 33 11.64 9.84 5.78
N LEU A 34 11.07 11.01 6.04
CA LEU A 34 11.38 12.22 5.27
C LEU A 34 12.58 12.99 5.81
N SER A 35 13.09 12.62 6.98
CA SER A 35 14.10 13.37 7.73
C SER A 35 13.70 14.85 7.90
N ASP A 36 12.40 15.11 8.06
CA ASP A 36 11.80 16.44 8.17
C ASP A 36 10.64 16.41 9.19
N LYS A 37 10.20 17.58 9.65
CA LYS A 37 9.04 17.72 10.56
C LYS A 37 7.81 18.16 9.77
N ILE A 38 6.87 17.24 9.58
CA ILE A 38 5.68 17.50 8.75
C ILE A 38 4.65 18.46 9.40
N GLY A 39 4.89 18.90 10.64
CA GLY A 39 3.93 19.71 11.41
C GLY A 39 2.84 18.85 12.06
N LYS A 40 1.72 19.46 12.47
CA LYS A 40 0.61 18.74 13.10
C LYS A 40 -0.24 18.05 12.04
N ILE A 41 -0.72 16.84 12.38
CA ILE A 41 -1.70 16.13 11.57
C ILE A 41 -3.07 16.71 11.85
N ALA A 42 -3.74 17.22 10.80
CA ALA A 42 -5.12 17.68 10.88
C ALA A 42 -6.11 16.50 10.77
N TYR A 43 -5.79 15.53 9.92
CA TYR A 43 -6.67 14.39 9.65
C TYR A 43 -5.90 13.14 9.22
N ILE A 44 -6.41 11.95 9.62
CA ILE A 44 -5.96 10.63 9.16
C ILE A 44 -7.18 9.84 8.69
N SER A 45 -7.13 9.33 7.46
CA SER A 45 -8.03 8.31 6.96
C SER A 45 -7.26 7.01 6.73
N VAL A 46 -7.80 5.89 7.17
CA VAL A 46 -7.26 4.57 6.83
C VAL A 46 -8.21 3.81 5.91
N GLN A 47 -7.66 2.98 5.04
CA GLN A 47 -8.42 2.28 3.99
C GLN A 47 -9.33 3.22 3.18
N HIS A 48 -8.83 4.43 2.91
CA HIS A 48 -9.59 5.48 2.24
C HIS A 48 -9.84 5.07 0.79
N SER A 49 -11.09 4.74 0.46
CA SER A 49 -11.46 4.31 -0.87
C SER A 49 -11.98 5.49 -1.67
N ILE A 50 -11.33 5.78 -2.79
CA ILE A 50 -11.76 6.79 -3.74
C ILE A 50 -12.39 6.06 -4.92
N ASN A 51 -13.72 6.16 -5.00
CA ASN A 51 -14.45 5.75 -6.18
C ASN A 51 -14.22 6.81 -7.25
N THR A 52 -13.34 6.50 -8.19
CA THR A 52 -13.33 7.18 -9.48
C THR A 52 -14.60 6.79 -10.23
N TYR A 53 -14.98 7.56 -11.27
CA TYR A 53 -16.18 7.32 -12.11
C TYR A 53 -16.46 5.82 -12.35
N GLU A 54 -17.72 5.39 -12.50
CA GLU A 54 -18.18 3.97 -12.50
C GLU A 54 -17.34 2.93 -13.28
N GLN A 55 -16.51 3.34 -14.25
CA GLN A 55 -15.66 2.47 -15.06
C GLN A 55 -14.15 2.58 -14.74
N ALA A 56 -13.74 3.45 -13.82
CA ALA A 56 -12.35 3.70 -13.49
C ALA A 56 -11.89 2.84 -12.30
N LYS A 57 -10.57 2.60 -12.26
CA LYS A 57 -9.95 1.81 -11.19
C LYS A 57 -10.09 2.56 -9.86
N SER A 58 -10.71 1.95 -8.86
CA SER A 58 -10.73 2.51 -7.51
C SER A 58 -9.34 2.50 -6.88
N VAL A 59 -9.05 3.50 -6.06
CA VAL A 59 -7.86 3.54 -5.21
C VAL A 59 -8.30 3.31 -3.78
N ARG A 60 -7.57 2.47 -3.05
CA ARG A 60 -7.67 2.35 -1.60
C ARG A 60 -6.32 2.71 -1.03
N PHE A 61 -6.27 3.84 -0.33
CA PHE A 61 -5.09 4.27 0.41
C PHE A 61 -5.08 3.57 1.77
N ASP A 62 -3.95 2.97 2.14
CA ASP A 62 -3.76 2.34 3.44
C ASP A 62 -3.88 3.39 4.55
N VAL A 63 -3.07 4.46 4.46
CA VAL A 63 -3.05 5.57 5.42
C VAL A 63 -2.86 6.89 4.68
N LEU A 64 -3.94 7.65 4.53
CA LEU A 64 -3.92 9.01 3.99
C LEU A 64 -3.93 10.02 5.14
N VAL A 65 -2.91 10.88 5.16
CA VAL A 65 -2.71 11.91 6.19
C VAL A 65 -2.78 13.28 5.54
N GLN A 66 -3.48 14.21 6.18
CA GLN A 66 -3.42 15.63 5.86
C GLN A 66 -2.88 16.40 7.06
N THR A 67 -1.88 17.25 6.83
CA THR A 67 -1.31 18.13 7.85
C THR A 67 -2.02 19.48 7.87
N GLU A 68 -1.88 20.24 8.96
CA GLU A 68 -2.51 21.57 9.11
C GLU A 68 -2.06 22.58 8.04
N ASN A 69 -0.87 22.39 7.45
CA ASN A 69 -0.36 23.20 6.33
C ASN A 69 -0.85 22.71 4.95
N GLY A 70 -1.82 21.80 4.90
CA GLY A 70 -2.47 21.34 3.67
C GLY A 70 -1.80 20.16 2.96
N LYS A 71 -0.58 19.77 3.34
CA LYS A 71 0.16 18.70 2.65
C LYS A 71 -0.48 17.32 2.88
N PHE A 72 -0.46 16.50 1.83
CA PHE A 72 -0.96 15.13 1.87
C PHE A 72 0.18 14.11 1.89
N TYR A 73 0.03 13.08 2.72
CA TYR A 73 0.93 11.93 2.78
C TYR A 73 0.12 10.65 2.68
N ASP A 74 0.36 9.89 1.62
CA ASP A 74 -0.13 8.53 1.48
C ASP A 74 0.98 7.56 1.88
N VAL A 75 0.73 6.72 2.88
CA VAL A 75 1.72 5.78 3.43
C VAL A 75 1.19 4.35 3.28
N GLU A 76 1.96 3.54 2.57
CA GLU A 76 1.55 2.22 2.08
C GLU A 76 2.56 1.15 2.51
N MET A 77 2.09 0.04 3.10
CA MET A 77 2.94 -1.11 3.39
C MET A 77 2.96 -2.08 2.20
N GLN A 78 4.14 -2.53 1.77
CA GLN A 78 4.27 -3.40 0.60
C GLN A 78 5.11 -4.65 0.93
N VAL A 79 4.42 -5.79 1.02
CA VAL A 79 5.04 -7.09 1.34
C VAL A 79 5.43 -7.92 0.12
N SER A 80 4.87 -7.59 -1.05
CA SER A 80 5.09 -8.33 -2.31
C SER A 80 5.44 -7.39 -3.46
N ASN A 81 6.26 -7.87 -4.38
CA ASN A 81 6.69 -7.09 -5.54
C ASN A 81 5.86 -7.44 -6.79
N GLU A 82 4.83 -6.64 -7.04
CA GLU A 82 4.00 -6.75 -8.25
C GLU A 82 4.63 -6.08 -9.49
N LYS A 83 5.85 -5.52 -9.37
CA LYS A 83 6.58 -4.82 -10.44
C LYS A 83 5.82 -3.63 -11.06
N ASN A 84 4.89 -3.05 -10.32
CA ASN A 84 4.03 -1.95 -10.76
C ASN A 84 4.13 -0.69 -9.87
N ILE A 85 5.00 -0.68 -8.85
CA ILE A 85 5.14 0.41 -7.87
C ILE A 85 5.21 1.79 -8.51
N PRO A 86 6.08 2.07 -9.52
CA PRO A 86 6.15 3.42 -10.11
C PRO A 86 4.83 3.87 -10.74
N LYS A 87 4.11 2.96 -11.40
CA LYS A 87 2.81 3.26 -12.02
C LYS A 87 1.71 3.42 -10.97
N ARG A 88 1.73 2.63 -9.89
CA ARG A 88 0.80 2.77 -8.75
C ARG A 88 0.98 4.11 -8.05
N MET A 89 2.21 4.49 -7.71
CA MET A 89 2.48 5.78 -7.06
C MET A 89 2.03 6.97 -7.92
N ARG A 90 2.20 6.92 -9.25
CA ARG A 90 1.67 7.95 -10.16
C ARG A 90 0.13 8.01 -10.12
N PHE A 91 -0.52 6.85 -10.15
CA PHE A 91 -1.99 6.78 -10.11
C PHE A 91 -2.55 7.28 -8.78
N TYR A 92 -1.89 6.94 -7.68
CA TYR A 92 -2.25 7.37 -6.32
C TYR A 92 -2.11 8.89 -6.16
N GLN A 93 -1.01 9.47 -6.66
CA GLN A 93 -0.84 10.92 -6.72
C GLN A 93 -2.02 11.62 -7.43
N ALA A 94 -2.33 11.16 -8.65
CA ALA A 94 -3.43 11.73 -9.43
C ALA A 94 -4.78 11.57 -8.75
N ALA A 95 -5.01 10.46 -8.03
CA ALA A 95 -6.23 10.25 -7.28
C ALA A 95 -6.36 11.25 -6.11
N ILE A 96 -5.27 11.56 -5.40
CA ILE A 96 -5.27 12.62 -4.38
C ILE A 96 -5.61 13.97 -5.03
N ASP A 97 -4.93 14.34 -6.11
CA ASP A 97 -5.15 15.63 -6.77
C ASP A 97 -6.60 15.79 -7.25
N ILE A 98 -7.20 14.73 -7.82
CA ILE A 98 -8.60 14.73 -8.27
C ILE A 98 -9.57 14.87 -7.10
N SER A 99 -9.27 14.27 -5.95
CA SER A 99 -10.18 14.24 -4.81
C SER A 99 -10.16 15.49 -3.95
N PHE A 100 -9.08 16.27 -4.01
CA PHE A 100 -8.93 17.48 -3.20
C PHE A 100 -8.84 18.78 -4.02
N LEU A 101 -8.98 18.71 -5.35
CA LEU A 101 -9.13 19.89 -6.20
C LEU A 101 -10.55 19.97 -6.78
N ASP A 102 -11.40 20.76 -6.12
CA ASP A 102 -12.76 21.00 -6.59
C ASP A 102 -12.81 21.81 -7.89
N LYS A 103 -13.87 21.57 -8.67
CA LYS A 103 -14.14 22.31 -9.89
C LYS A 103 -14.31 23.80 -9.58
N GLY A 104 -13.47 24.64 -10.19
CA GLY A 104 -13.50 26.09 -10.03
C GLY A 104 -12.34 26.66 -9.21
N ASN A 105 -11.55 25.80 -8.54
CA ASN A 105 -10.31 26.21 -7.88
C ASN A 105 -9.15 26.36 -8.87
N PHE A 106 -8.11 27.10 -8.49
CA PHE A 106 -6.93 27.29 -9.34
C PHE A 106 -5.96 26.12 -9.18
N TYR A 107 -5.22 25.78 -10.25
CA TYR A 107 -4.18 24.75 -10.15
C TYR A 107 -3.07 25.09 -9.15
N ASN A 108 -2.83 26.38 -8.89
CA ASN A 108 -1.88 26.81 -7.86
C ASN A 108 -2.35 26.52 -6.43
N ASP A 109 -3.61 26.14 -6.25
CA ASP A 109 -4.18 25.73 -4.96
C ASP A 109 -3.99 24.22 -4.71
N LEU A 110 -3.34 23.49 -5.64
CA LEU A 110 -2.99 22.08 -5.44
C LEU A 110 -2.01 21.96 -4.26
N ASN A 111 -2.35 21.07 -3.34
CA ASN A 111 -1.52 20.79 -2.18
C ASN A 111 -0.32 19.91 -2.57
N ASP A 112 0.83 20.16 -1.92
CA ASP A 112 1.94 19.23 -1.99
C ASP A 112 1.48 17.83 -1.55
N SER A 113 1.93 16.80 -2.26
CA SER A 113 1.48 15.44 -2.03
C SER A 113 2.63 14.43 -2.12
N PHE A 114 2.70 13.56 -1.11
CA PHE A 114 3.79 12.61 -0.89
C PHE A 114 3.23 11.19 -0.94
N ILE A 115 3.76 10.35 -1.81
CA ILE A 115 3.43 8.92 -1.85
C ILE A 115 4.60 8.14 -1.27
N ILE A 116 4.40 7.42 -0.17
CA ILE A 116 5.43 6.73 0.60
C ILE A 116 5.13 5.24 0.63
N PHE A 117 5.95 4.45 -0.06
CA PHE A 117 5.83 2.99 -0.06
C PHE A 117 6.89 2.39 0.85
N ILE A 118 6.46 1.67 1.87
CA ILE A 118 7.32 0.92 2.80
C ILE A 118 7.42 -0.52 2.32
N CYS A 119 8.48 -0.84 1.58
CA CYS A 119 8.67 -2.17 1.01
C CYS A 119 9.51 -3.06 1.93
N THR A 120 9.05 -4.30 2.13
CA THR A 120 9.82 -5.34 2.86
C THR A 120 10.91 -6.00 2.01
N PHE A 121 11.11 -5.48 0.79
CA PHE A 121 12.03 -5.93 -0.25
C PHE A 121 12.66 -4.73 -0.98
N ASP A 122 13.79 -4.93 -1.66
CA ASP A 122 14.39 -3.90 -2.51
C ASP A 122 13.64 -3.73 -3.85
N ALA A 123 12.65 -2.82 -3.87
CA ALA A 123 11.85 -2.53 -5.06
C ALA A 123 12.65 -1.94 -6.23
N ILE A 124 13.76 -1.24 -5.95
CA ILE A 124 14.55 -0.49 -6.94
C ILE A 124 15.84 -1.23 -7.33
N TRP A 125 16.21 -2.29 -6.59
CA TRP A 125 17.38 -3.14 -6.87
C TRP A 125 18.71 -2.37 -6.83
N LYS A 126 18.84 -1.44 -5.87
CA LYS A 126 20.02 -0.59 -5.69
C LYS A 126 20.54 -0.60 -4.25
N ASN A 127 19.96 -1.42 -3.37
CA ASN A 127 20.35 -1.66 -1.99
C ASN A 127 20.53 -0.40 -1.13
N LYS A 128 19.73 0.65 -1.38
CA LYS A 128 19.62 1.81 -0.51
C LYS A 128 18.39 1.69 0.38
N PRO A 129 18.42 2.23 1.62
CA PRO A 129 17.30 2.20 2.56
C PRO A 129 16.14 3.11 2.13
N ILE A 130 16.45 4.22 1.44
CA ILE A 130 15.49 5.20 0.95
C ILE A 130 15.79 5.54 -0.51
N TYR A 131 14.73 5.64 -1.32
CA TYR A 131 14.75 6.23 -2.64
C TYR A 131 13.71 7.33 -2.72
N THR A 132 14.14 8.57 -2.97
CA THR A 132 13.26 9.72 -3.14
C THR A 132 13.29 10.16 -4.60
N PHE A 133 12.11 10.38 -5.18
CA PHE A 133 11.92 10.80 -6.56
C PHE A 133 11.09 12.08 -6.60
N GLU A 134 11.62 13.05 -7.33
CA GLU A 134 11.01 14.34 -7.65
C GLU A 134 11.25 14.63 -9.14
N ASN A 135 10.48 15.56 -9.72
CA ASN A 135 10.67 15.96 -11.11
C ASN A 135 11.84 16.96 -11.24
N ILE A 136 12.87 16.56 -11.98
CA ILE A 136 14.04 17.37 -12.30
C ILE A 136 14.17 17.53 -13.81
N CYS A 137 14.75 18.64 -14.25
CA CYS A 137 15.04 18.87 -15.66
C CYS A 137 16.12 17.88 -16.15
N ILE A 138 15.92 17.29 -17.34
CA ILE A 138 16.83 16.29 -17.90
C ILE A 138 18.08 16.98 -18.44
N GLU A 139 17.91 18.14 -19.06
CA GLU A 139 18.93 18.97 -19.67
C GLU A 139 19.83 19.65 -18.62
N ASP A 140 19.27 20.01 -17.45
CA ASP A 140 20.01 20.56 -16.32
C ASP A 140 19.46 20.01 -14.99
N LYS A 141 20.18 19.05 -14.40
CA LYS A 141 19.78 18.36 -13.17
C LYS A 141 19.78 19.25 -11.91
N ASN A 142 20.25 20.49 -12.01
CA ASN A 142 20.16 21.46 -10.91
C ASN A 142 18.79 22.16 -10.87
N ILE A 143 17.97 22.02 -11.91
CA ILE A 143 16.64 22.64 -12.00
C ILE A 143 15.58 21.62 -11.54
N SER A 144 14.87 21.96 -10.46
CA SER A 144 13.68 21.24 -9.99
C SER A 144 12.41 21.85 -10.59
N LEU A 145 11.44 21.01 -10.97
CA LEU A 145 10.15 21.46 -11.52
C LEU A 145 9.28 22.15 -10.45
N GLN A 146 9.49 21.81 -9.18
CA GLN A 146 8.74 22.37 -8.03
C GLN A 146 7.22 22.19 -8.14
N ASP A 147 6.75 21.05 -8.63
CA ASP A 147 5.32 20.73 -8.80
C ASP A 147 4.62 20.22 -7.52
N GLY A 148 5.29 20.29 -6.38
CA GLY A 148 4.75 19.85 -5.09
C GLY A 148 4.64 18.33 -4.92
N THR A 149 5.09 17.52 -5.89
CA THR A 149 4.96 16.05 -5.81
C THR A 149 6.24 15.37 -5.36
N LYS A 150 6.11 14.37 -4.48
CA LYS A 150 7.23 13.54 -4.02
C LYS A 150 6.86 12.09 -3.89
N LYS A 151 7.75 11.19 -4.33
CA LYS A 151 7.57 9.74 -4.22
C LYS A 151 8.74 9.15 -3.46
N VAL A 152 8.45 8.47 -2.36
CA VAL A 152 9.45 7.85 -1.48
C VAL A 152 9.22 6.35 -1.44
N ILE A 153 10.29 5.58 -1.66
CA ILE A 153 10.29 4.13 -1.55
C ILE A 153 11.31 3.75 -0.50
N ILE A 154 10.84 3.08 0.56
CA ILE A 154 11.66 2.54 1.63
C ILE A 154 11.94 1.07 1.34
N ASN A 155 13.20 0.66 1.52
CA ASN A 155 13.64 -0.72 1.40
C ASN A 155 14.13 -1.21 2.77
N SER A 156 13.33 -2.05 3.42
CA SER A 156 13.68 -2.57 4.74
C SER A 156 14.88 -3.53 4.73
N GLU A 157 15.29 -4.08 3.59
CA GLU A 157 16.44 -5.00 3.50
C GLU A 157 17.78 -4.26 3.66
N ALA A 158 17.81 -2.99 3.30
CA ALA A 158 18.99 -2.13 3.39
C ALA A 158 19.14 -1.43 4.76
N PHE A 159 18.54 -1.97 5.83
CA PHE A 159 18.61 -1.38 7.18
C PHE A 159 20.05 -1.18 7.68
N LYS A 160 21.02 -1.98 7.22
CA LYS A 160 22.44 -1.82 7.59
C LYS A 160 23.13 -0.66 6.87
N SER A 161 22.53 -0.13 5.81
CA SER A 161 23.10 0.89 4.93
C SER A 161 22.70 2.32 5.30
N THR A 162 21.85 2.51 6.32
CA THR A 162 21.50 3.85 6.85
C THR A 162 22.33 4.19 8.07
N GLU A 163 22.77 5.44 8.15
CA GLU A 163 23.43 6.02 9.33
C GLU A 163 22.41 6.60 10.33
N ASP A 164 21.19 6.90 9.89
CA ASP A 164 20.09 7.27 10.77
C ASP A 164 19.71 6.07 11.65
N LYS A 165 19.90 6.24 12.96
CA LYS A 165 19.69 5.21 13.97
C LYS A 165 18.21 4.84 14.11
N ASP A 166 17.32 5.82 14.11
CA ASP A 166 15.89 5.60 14.32
C ASP A 166 15.30 4.85 13.12
N LEU A 167 15.68 5.28 11.91
CA LEU A 167 15.31 4.60 10.67
C LEU A 167 15.88 3.18 10.65
N LYS A 168 17.17 3.00 10.98
CA LYS A 168 17.82 1.68 11.03
C LYS A 168 17.06 0.71 11.93
N GLU A 169 16.71 1.15 13.14
CA GLU A 169 16.00 0.32 14.12
C GLU A 169 14.58 -0.03 13.65
N PHE A 170 13.88 0.91 12.98
CA PHE A 170 12.58 0.63 12.38
C PHE A 170 12.66 -0.38 11.22
N LEU A 171 13.60 -0.20 10.28
CA LEU A 171 13.78 -1.12 9.15
C LEU A 171 14.22 -2.51 9.62
N GLU A 172 15.10 -2.59 10.62
CA GLU A 172 15.48 -3.87 11.23
C GLU A 172 14.29 -4.54 11.93
N TYR A 173 13.43 -3.76 12.60
CA TYR A 173 12.21 -4.26 13.19
C TYR A 173 11.28 -4.86 12.13
N LEU A 174 11.06 -4.18 11.00
CA LEU A 174 10.28 -4.73 9.89
C LEU A 174 10.86 -6.07 9.41
N LYS A 175 12.19 -6.21 9.31
CA LYS A 175 12.81 -7.46 8.83
C LYS A 175 12.77 -8.59 9.86
N THR A 176 12.89 -8.28 11.15
CA THR A 176 13.17 -9.29 12.20
C THR A 176 12.04 -9.50 13.20
N GLY A 177 11.08 -8.57 13.26
CA GLY A 177 10.04 -8.51 14.30
C GLY A 177 10.57 -8.13 15.69
N LYS A 178 11.85 -7.77 15.84
CA LYS A 178 12.47 -7.48 17.15
C LYS A 178 12.45 -5.98 17.43
N ALA A 179 11.63 -5.54 18.38
CA ALA A 179 11.59 -4.16 18.83
C ALA A 179 12.83 -3.80 19.66
N LYS A 180 13.60 -2.80 19.21
CA LYS A 180 14.84 -2.35 19.88
C LYS A 180 14.79 -0.89 20.32
N SER A 181 13.97 -0.09 19.64
CA SER A 181 13.79 1.34 19.87
C SER A 181 12.52 1.62 20.68
N GLU A 182 12.43 2.80 21.29
CA GLU A 182 11.19 3.24 21.94
C GLU A 182 10.04 3.34 20.93
N PHE A 183 10.31 3.78 19.70
CA PHE A 183 9.31 3.80 18.62
C PHE A 183 8.76 2.40 18.29
N THR A 184 9.64 1.42 18.07
CA THR A 184 9.23 0.04 17.72
C THR A 184 8.55 -0.68 18.88
N ARG A 185 8.89 -0.35 20.13
CA ARG A 185 8.17 -0.87 21.31
C ARG A 185 6.75 -0.30 21.39
N ARG A 186 6.56 0.99 21.14
CA ARG A 186 5.22 1.60 21.10
C ARG A 186 4.35 1.04 19.97
N ILE A 187 4.97 0.70 18.83
CA ILE A 187 4.29 -0.05 17.76
C ILE A 187 3.80 -1.41 18.28
N GLU A 188 4.67 -2.20 18.93
CA GLU A 188 4.29 -3.50 19.49
C GLU A 188 3.19 -3.38 20.55
N GLU A 189 3.26 -2.38 21.45
CA GLU A 189 2.21 -2.09 22.42
C GLU A 189 0.86 -1.80 21.73
N MET A 190 0.88 -1.02 20.65
CA MET A 190 -0.33 -0.75 19.87
C MET A 190 -0.85 -2.02 19.17
N ILE A 191 0.02 -2.86 18.61
CA ILE A 191 -0.37 -4.16 18.03
C ILE A 191 -1.05 -5.03 19.09
N GLN A 192 -0.51 -5.12 20.30
CA GLN A 192 -1.14 -5.88 21.38
C GLN A 192 -2.49 -5.30 21.78
N THR A 193 -2.60 -3.96 21.84
CA THR A 193 -3.87 -3.26 22.11
C THR A 193 -4.92 -3.60 21.04
N VAL A 194 -4.55 -3.60 19.76
CA VAL A 194 -5.42 -4.00 18.65
C VAL A 194 -5.83 -5.47 18.76
N LYS A 195 -4.91 -6.37 19.14
CA LYS A 195 -5.20 -7.80 19.31
C LYS A 195 -6.18 -8.10 20.44
N GLN A 196 -6.17 -7.27 21.49
CA GLN A 196 -7.09 -7.36 22.62
C GLN A 196 -8.46 -6.71 22.32
N ASN A 197 -8.60 -6.01 21.20
CA ASN A 197 -9.83 -5.35 20.80
C ASN A 197 -10.73 -6.30 19.99
N GLU A 198 -11.84 -6.73 20.60
CA GLU A 198 -12.80 -7.64 19.95
C GLU A 198 -13.49 -7.04 18.72
N GLN A 199 -13.70 -5.72 18.68
CA GLN A 199 -14.23 -5.07 17.48
C GLN A 199 -13.23 -5.16 16.33
N ALA A 200 -11.94 -4.89 16.58
CA ALA A 200 -10.91 -5.04 15.55
C ALA A 200 -10.80 -6.49 15.05
N ARG A 201 -10.95 -7.48 15.95
CA ARG A 201 -11.01 -8.90 15.59
C ARG A 201 -12.19 -9.21 14.65
N GLN A 202 -13.38 -8.66 14.94
CA GLN A 202 -14.57 -8.83 14.09
C GLN A 202 -14.39 -8.18 12.72
N GLU A 203 -13.86 -6.95 12.69
CA GLU A 203 -13.55 -6.23 11.45
C GLU A 203 -12.56 -7.02 10.57
N TYR A 204 -11.49 -7.58 11.16
CA TYR A 204 -10.55 -8.42 10.42
C TYR A 204 -11.19 -9.70 9.86
N ARG A 205 -12.07 -10.35 10.63
CA ARG A 205 -12.82 -11.53 10.14
C ARG A 205 -13.65 -11.16 8.92
N LEU A 206 -14.40 -10.07 9.00
CA LEU A 206 -15.24 -9.61 7.90
C LEU A 206 -14.40 -9.26 6.65
N MET A 207 -13.34 -8.47 6.84
CA MET A 207 -12.41 -8.09 5.76
C MET A 207 -11.81 -9.33 5.09
N SER A 208 -11.31 -10.28 5.87
CA SER A 208 -10.70 -11.49 5.33
C SER A 208 -11.69 -12.41 4.60
N THR A 209 -12.95 -12.45 5.02
CA THR A 209 -14.02 -13.15 4.27
C THR A 209 -14.22 -12.51 2.89
N PHE A 210 -14.35 -11.18 2.82
CA PHE A 210 -14.48 -10.48 1.55
C PHE A 210 -13.28 -10.69 0.63
N GLU A 211 -12.06 -10.66 1.17
CA GLU A 211 -10.83 -10.91 0.40
C GLU A 211 -10.76 -12.35 -0.12
N MET A 212 -11.18 -13.33 0.69
CA MET A 212 -11.27 -14.73 0.23
C MET A 212 -12.27 -14.87 -0.90
N ASP A 213 -13.45 -14.28 -0.77
CA ASP A 213 -14.51 -14.35 -1.78
C ASP A 213 -14.08 -13.67 -3.09
N ALA A 214 -13.48 -12.48 -3.01
CA ALA A 214 -12.94 -11.77 -4.16
C ALA A 214 -11.86 -12.59 -4.88
N ARG A 215 -10.94 -13.19 -4.10
CA ARG A 215 -9.90 -14.07 -4.65
C ARG A 215 -10.47 -15.32 -5.29
N TYR A 216 -11.49 -15.93 -4.69
CA TYR A 216 -12.17 -17.10 -5.24
C TYR A 216 -12.86 -16.77 -6.57
N LYS A 217 -13.58 -15.64 -6.63
CA LYS A 217 -14.18 -15.13 -7.86
C LYS A 217 -13.14 -14.92 -8.97
N GLY A 218 -12.02 -14.26 -8.67
CA GLY A 218 -10.95 -14.04 -9.66
C GLY A 218 -10.30 -15.33 -10.17
N ILE A 219 -10.07 -16.32 -9.28
CA ILE A 219 -9.57 -17.64 -9.68
C ILE A 219 -10.60 -18.35 -10.58
N TYR A 220 -11.88 -18.28 -10.22
CA TYR A 220 -12.96 -18.89 -10.99
C TYR A 220 -13.10 -18.25 -12.38
N GLU A 221 -13.06 -16.93 -12.49
CA GLU A 221 -13.07 -16.21 -13.77
C GLU A 221 -11.86 -16.59 -14.64
N THR A 222 -10.66 -16.67 -14.05
CA THR A 222 -9.45 -17.12 -14.77
C THR A 222 -9.60 -18.53 -15.32
N LYS A 223 -10.20 -19.45 -14.54
CA LYS A 223 -10.49 -20.81 -15.00
C LYS A 223 -11.49 -20.80 -16.17
N ARG A 224 -12.52 -19.95 -16.12
CA ARG A 224 -13.51 -19.82 -17.21
C ARG A 224 -12.88 -19.26 -18.48
N GLU A 225 -12.05 -18.22 -18.39
CA GLU A 225 -11.34 -17.68 -19.55
C GLU A 225 -10.36 -18.70 -20.15
N THR A 226 -9.62 -19.42 -19.30
CA THR A 226 -8.76 -20.52 -19.75
C THR A 226 -9.58 -21.59 -20.49
N ALA A 227 -10.74 -21.97 -19.97
CA ALA A 227 -11.61 -22.95 -20.62
C ALA A 227 -12.16 -22.44 -21.97
N LYS A 228 -12.54 -21.17 -22.10
CA LYS A 228 -12.95 -20.56 -23.37
C LYS A 228 -11.84 -20.62 -24.42
N ILE A 229 -10.62 -20.25 -24.05
CA ILE A 229 -9.47 -20.28 -24.96
C ILE A 229 -9.19 -21.71 -25.43
N LEU A 230 -9.13 -22.68 -24.52
CA LEU A 230 -8.90 -24.09 -24.88
C LEU A 230 -10.02 -24.66 -25.78
N LYS A 231 -11.28 -24.29 -25.51
CA LYS A 231 -12.41 -24.68 -26.36
C LYS A 231 -12.30 -24.09 -27.77
N GLN A 232 -11.90 -22.83 -27.90
CA GLN A 232 -11.64 -22.18 -29.19
C GLN A 232 -10.48 -22.81 -29.95
N LEU A 233 -9.46 -23.30 -29.24
CA LEU A 233 -8.33 -24.03 -29.81
C LEU A 233 -8.67 -25.48 -30.20
N GLY A 234 -9.91 -25.94 -29.95
CA GLY A 234 -10.39 -27.26 -30.33
C GLY A 234 -10.02 -28.38 -29.35
N ASP A 235 -9.58 -28.06 -28.13
CA ASP A 235 -9.27 -29.07 -27.12
C ASP A 235 -10.52 -29.79 -26.62
N SER A 236 -10.37 -31.07 -26.27
CA SER A 236 -11.48 -31.89 -25.79
C SER A 236 -11.99 -31.41 -24.44
N ILE A 237 -13.30 -31.55 -24.21
CA ILE A 237 -13.94 -31.18 -22.92
C ILE A 237 -13.25 -31.88 -21.74
N GLN A 238 -12.83 -33.14 -21.91
CA GLN A 238 -12.10 -33.88 -20.87
C GLN A 238 -10.76 -33.23 -20.52
N LYS A 239 -10.00 -32.76 -21.52
CA LYS A 239 -8.75 -32.04 -21.30
C LYS A 239 -8.99 -30.70 -20.61
N ILE A 240 -10.03 -29.97 -21.02
CA ILE A 240 -10.39 -28.68 -20.41
C ILE A 240 -10.79 -28.85 -18.93
N MET A 241 -11.56 -29.90 -18.61
CA MET A 241 -11.90 -30.26 -17.23
C MET A 241 -10.65 -30.55 -16.40
N GLN A 242 -9.69 -31.31 -16.93
CA GLN A 242 -8.45 -31.63 -16.22
C GLN A 242 -7.58 -30.40 -15.96
N VAL A 243 -7.51 -29.47 -16.92
CA VAL A 243 -6.67 -28.27 -16.81
C VAL A 243 -7.29 -27.23 -15.87
N THR A 244 -8.61 -27.01 -15.95
CA THR A 244 -9.28 -25.92 -15.23
C THR A 244 -9.95 -26.38 -13.93
N GLY A 245 -10.30 -27.67 -13.83
CA GLY A 245 -11.12 -28.22 -12.76
C GLY A 245 -12.58 -27.76 -12.80
N LEU A 246 -13.04 -27.16 -13.90
CA LEU A 246 -14.44 -26.77 -14.07
C LEU A 246 -15.31 -28.00 -14.42
N PRO A 247 -16.59 -28.00 -13.99
CA PRO A 247 -17.51 -29.08 -14.32
C PRO A 247 -17.82 -29.11 -15.82
N LYS A 248 -18.05 -30.32 -16.34
CA LYS A 248 -18.33 -30.59 -17.76
C LYS A 248 -19.44 -29.68 -18.31
N GLU A 249 -20.55 -29.61 -17.59
CA GLU A 249 -21.76 -28.86 -17.95
C GLU A 249 -21.49 -27.36 -18.12
N GLU A 250 -20.56 -26.82 -17.35
CA GLU A 250 -20.18 -25.41 -17.46
C GLU A 250 -19.31 -25.19 -18.70
N ILE A 251 -18.34 -26.05 -18.97
CA ILE A 251 -17.47 -25.98 -20.15
C ILE A 251 -18.29 -26.14 -21.44
N GLU A 252 -19.31 -27.00 -21.44
CA GLU A 252 -20.22 -27.16 -22.58
C GLU A 252 -20.98 -25.88 -22.91
N LYS A 253 -21.30 -25.06 -21.90
CA LYS A 253 -22.02 -23.78 -22.02
C LYS A 253 -21.14 -22.57 -22.34
N LEU A 254 -19.81 -22.68 -22.20
CA LEU A 254 -18.85 -21.61 -22.54
C LEU A 254 -18.74 -21.37 -24.05
#